data_AF-A0A1Y2P3C7-F1
#
_entry.id   AF-A0A1Y2P3C7-F1
#
_cell.length_a   1.000
_cell.length_b   1.000
_cell.length_c   1.000
_cell.angle_alpha   90.00
_cell.angle_beta   90.00
_cell.angle_gamma   90.00
#
_symmetry.space_group_name_H-M   'P 1'
#
loop_
_entity.id
_entity.type
_entity.pdbx_description
1 polymer ?
#
loop_
_entity_poly.entity_id
_entity_poly.type
_entity_poly.pdbx_seq_one_letter_code
_entity_poly.pdbx_strand_id
1 'polypeptide(L)'
;MKETESSTEVRLLPGVGADGRTCILVTDEEGGTVSRYADRLEAILLGHAAHSLARARSLAPAASAADLRTLVECLADHLSDVLRVAESRRRPLRE
;
A
#
# COMPACT_ATOMS: atom_id res chain seq x y z
N MET A 1 18.86 -31.59 15.83
CA MET A 1 18.38 -30.27 16.29
C MET A 1 18.81 -29.29 15.22
N LYS A 2 17.88 -28.84 14.36
CA LYS A 2 18.18 -27.84 13.32
C LYS A 2 17.65 -26.54 13.89
N GLU A 3 18.56 -25.69 14.34
CA GLU A 3 18.23 -24.33 14.78
C GLU A 3 17.67 -23.61 13.56
N THR A 4 16.34 -23.44 13.54
CA THR A 4 15.71 -22.46 12.67
C THR A 4 16.12 -21.11 13.20
N GLU A 5 17.18 -20.54 12.61
CA GLU A 5 17.46 -19.11 12.69
C GLU A 5 16.20 -18.37 12.23
N SER A 6 15.39 -17.96 13.19
CA SER A 6 14.20 -17.14 12.99
C SER A 6 14.68 -15.80 12.43
N SER A 7 14.53 -15.63 11.13
CA SER A 7 14.88 -14.39 10.45
C SER A 7 13.75 -13.39 10.70
N THR A 8 13.95 -12.45 11.61
CA THR A 8 12.95 -11.42 11.91
C THR A 8 12.61 -10.62 10.65
N GLU A 9 11.35 -10.65 10.21
CA GLU A 9 10.87 -9.79 9.13
C GLU A 9 10.33 -8.48 9.70
N VAL A 10 10.94 -7.38 9.25
CA VAL A 10 10.50 -6.02 9.56
C VAL A 10 9.83 -5.46 8.31
N ARG A 11 8.56 -5.08 8.44
CA ARG A 11 7.81 -4.43 7.36
C ARG A 11 7.03 -3.23 7.88
N LEU A 12 6.80 -2.23 7.04
CA LEU A 12 5.87 -1.14 7.41
C LEU A 12 4.43 -1.61 7.26
N LEU A 13 3.52 -1.01 8.00
CA LEU A 13 2.09 -1.15 7.73
C LEU A 13 1.66 -0.05 6.75
N PRO A 14 0.78 -0.36 5.79
CA PRO A 14 0.32 0.60 4.77
C PRO A 14 -0.48 1.78 5.37
N GLY A 15 -0.97 1.65 6.61
CA GLY A 15 -1.68 2.71 7.32
C GLY A 15 -0.73 3.63 8.08
N VAL A 16 -0.91 4.94 7.89
CA VAL A 16 -0.42 5.94 8.83
C VAL A 16 -1.32 5.92 10.07
N GLY A 17 -0.72 6.01 11.26
CA GLY A 17 -1.46 6.42 12.45
C GLY A 17 -2.15 7.76 12.19
N ALA A 18 -3.17 8.10 12.98
CA ALA A 18 -3.92 9.37 12.84
C ALA A 18 -3.03 10.64 12.89
N ASP A 19 -1.77 10.49 13.28
CA ASP A 19 -0.71 11.49 13.39
C ASP A 19 0.29 11.49 12.23
N GLY A 20 0.05 10.71 11.17
CA GLY A 20 0.93 10.63 10.02
C GLY A 20 2.20 9.80 10.27
N ARG A 21 2.31 9.09 11.41
CA ARG A 21 3.45 8.22 11.70
C ARG A 21 3.24 6.82 11.12
N THR A 22 4.29 6.28 10.51
CA THR A 22 4.32 4.91 9.97
C THR A 22 4.40 3.91 11.12
N CYS A 23 3.54 2.90 11.12
CA CYS A 23 3.63 1.80 12.08
C CYS A 23 4.53 0.68 11.52
N ILE A 24 5.49 0.21 12.31
CA ILE A 24 6.38 -0.89 11.95
C ILE A 24 5.82 -2.19 12.52
N LEU A 25 5.68 -3.21 11.68
CA LEU A 25 5.42 -4.58 12.11
C LEU A 25 6.74 -5.35 12.13
N VAL A 26 7.09 -5.86 13.31
CA VAL A 26 8.16 -6.84 13.52
C VAL A 26 7.47 -8.18 13.78
N THR A 27 7.68 -9.16 12.91
CA THR A 27 7.07 -10.49 13.02
C THR A 27 8.14 -11.56 12.78
N ASP A 28 7.98 -12.72 13.42
CA ASP A 28 8.61 -13.94 12.94
C ASP A 28 8.04 -14.29 11.53
N GLU A 29 8.81 -15.04 10.73
CA GLU A 29 8.61 -15.21 9.27
C GLU A 29 7.20 -15.69 8.85
N GLU A 30 6.36 -16.12 9.77
CA GLU A 30 5.11 -16.84 9.48
C GLU A 30 3.86 -15.98 9.72
N GLY A 31 3.66 -14.98 8.85
CA GLY A 31 2.31 -14.59 8.43
C GLY A 31 1.29 -14.36 9.56
N GLY A 32 1.70 -13.72 10.65
CA GLY A 32 0.87 -13.50 11.84
C GLY A 32 -0.42 -12.71 11.56
N THR A 33 -1.33 -12.64 12.54
CA THR A 33 -2.64 -11.98 12.39
C THR A 33 -2.54 -10.54 11.87
N VAL A 34 -1.54 -9.78 12.33
CA VAL A 34 -1.29 -8.41 11.88
C VAL A 34 -0.74 -8.37 10.44
N SER A 35 0.07 -9.36 10.06
CA SER A 35 0.57 -9.50 8.68
C SER A 35 -0.60 -9.73 7.71
N ARG A 36 -1.49 -10.68 8.01
CA ARG A 36 -2.69 -10.91 7.19
C ARG A 36 -3.63 -9.70 7.15
N TYR A 37 -3.73 -8.94 8.24
CA TYR A 37 -4.52 -7.72 8.26
C TYR A 37 -3.95 -6.67 7.31
N ALA A 38 -2.64 -6.44 7.34
CA ALA A 38 -2.05 -5.48 6.41
C ALA A 38 -2.05 -5.99 4.97
N ASP A 39 -1.95 -7.30 4.71
CA ASP A 39 -2.15 -7.84 3.35
C ASP A 39 -3.55 -7.52 2.81
N ARG A 40 -4.59 -7.58 3.66
CA ARG A 40 -5.95 -7.18 3.30
C ARG A 40 -6.06 -5.68 3.02
N LEU A 41 -5.43 -4.84 3.85
CA LEU A 41 -5.43 -3.39 3.63
C LEU A 41 -4.75 -3.03 2.30
N GLU A 42 -3.59 -3.64 2.01
CA GLU A 42 -2.90 -3.43 0.74
C GLU A 42 -3.77 -3.84 -0.45
N ALA A 43 -4.44 -4.99 -0.38
CA ALA A 43 -5.34 -5.44 -1.43
C ALA A 43 -6.50 -4.45 -1.66
N ILE A 44 -7.05 -3.86 -0.60
CA ILE A 44 -8.10 -2.83 -0.68
C ILE A 44 -7.57 -1.57 -1.36
N LEU A 45 -6.42 -1.05 -0.92
CA LEU A 45 -5.82 0.16 -1.48
C LEU A 45 -5.48 -0.01 -2.96
N LEU A 46 -4.87 -1.14 -3.33
CA LEU A 46 -4.57 -1.46 -4.73
C LEU A 46 -5.84 -1.64 -5.56
N GLY A 47 -6.90 -2.22 -4.98
CA GLY A 47 -8.21 -2.34 -5.62
C GLY A 47 -8.84 -0.97 -5.93
N HIS A 48 -8.78 -0.03 -4.98
CA HIS A 48 -9.24 1.35 -5.19
C HIS A 48 -8.43 2.05 -6.30
N ALA A 49 -7.10 1.94 -6.25
CA ALA A 49 -6.23 2.52 -7.28
C ALA A 49 -6.54 1.95 -8.68
N ALA A 50 -6.72 0.63 -8.79
CA ALA A 50 -7.06 -0.02 -10.05
C ALA A 50 -8.43 0.43 -10.59
N HIS A 51 -9.44 0.54 -9.71
CA HIS A 51 -10.77 1.02 -10.08
C HIS A 51 -10.73 2.47 -10.58
N SER A 52 -10.08 3.36 -9.85
CA SER A 52 -9.96 4.77 -10.23
C SER A 52 -9.16 4.97 -11.51
N LEU A 53 -8.11 4.17 -11.73
CA LEU A 53 -7.37 4.19 -13.00
C LEU A 53 -8.24 3.73 -14.18
N ALA A 54 -9.06 2.70 -14.01
CA ALA A 54 -9.99 2.25 -15.05
C ALA A 54 -11.02 3.33 -15.38
N ARG A 55 -11.59 3.99 -14.36
CA ARG A 55 -12.52 5.11 -14.53
C ARG A 55 -11.85 6.30 -15.22
N ALA A 56 -10.62 6.65 -14.87
CA ALA A 56 -9.90 7.74 -15.51
C ALA A 56 -9.67 7.46 -17.00
N ARG A 57 -9.30 6.22 -17.36
CA ARG A 57 -9.12 5.82 -18.77
C ARG A 57 -10.40 5.91 -19.58
N SER A 58 -11.56 5.60 -18.99
CA SER A 58 -12.85 5.70 -19.68
C SER A 58 -13.38 7.13 -19.78
N LEU A 59 -13.14 7.97 -18.77
CA LEU A 59 -13.69 9.32 -18.69
C LEU A 59 -12.83 10.38 -19.40
N ALA A 60 -11.50 10.24 -19.38
CA ALA A 60 -10.58 11.25 -19.90
C ALA A 60 -10.87 11.74 -21.34
N PRO A 61 -11.30 10.90 -22.31
CA PRO A 61 -11.56 11.37 -23.68
C PRO A 61 -12.72 12.36 -23.81
N ALA A 62 -13.67 12.33 -22.87
CA ALA A 62 -14.88 13.18 -22.89
C ALA A 62 -14.95 14.13 -21.68
N ALA A 63 -13.93 14.13 -20.83
CA ALA A 63 -13.90 14.89 -19.59
C ALA A 63 -13.74 16.39 -19.86
N SER A 64 -14.48 17.22 -19.12
CA SER A 64 -14.22 18.66 -19.09
C SER A 64 -12.90 18.96 -18.35
N ALA A 65 -12.38 20.17 -18.49
CA ALA A 65 -11.19 20.60 -17.74
C ALA A 65 -11.40 20.52 -16.21
N ALA A 66 -12.63 20.70 -15.72
CA ALA A 66 -12.95 20.55 -14.30
C ALA A 66 -12.89 19.07 -13.88
N ASP A 67 -13.49 18.18 -14.68
CA ASP A 67 -13.45 16.73 -14.44
C ASP A 67 -12.01 16.20 -14.45
N LEU A 68 -11.17 16.69 -15.35
CA LEU A 68 -9.76 16.33 -15.42
C LEU A 68 -8.98 16.74 -14.16
N ARG A 69 -9.25 17.92 -13.58
CA ARG A 69 -8.61 18.34 -12.32
C ARG A 69 -8.99 17.39 -11.18
N THR A 70 -10.29 17.12 -11.03
CA THR A 70 -10.78 16.19 -10.00
C THR A 70 -10.24 14.76 -10.20
N LEU A 71 -10.16 14.28 -11.44
CA LEU A 71 -9.56 12.99 -11.76
C LEU A 71 -8.08 12.95 -11.38
N VAL A 72 -7.31 14.00 -11.69
CA VAL A 72 -5.89 14.07 -11.35
C VAL A 72 -5.67 14.07 -9.84
N GLU A 73 -6.45 14.83 -9.08
CA GLU A 73 -6.41 14.83 -7.61
C GLU A 73 -6.68 13.42 -7.03
N CYS A 74 -7.77 12.78 -7.48
CA CYS A 74 -8.11 11.43 -7.05
C CYS A 74 -7.05 10.38 -7.43
N LEU A 75 -6.44 10.50 -8.62
CA LEU A 75 -5.35 9.62 -9.03
C LEU A 75 -4.07 9.85 -8.21
N ALA A 76 -3.77 11.10 -7.83
CA ALA A 76 -2.62 11.42 -6.98
C ALA A 76 -2.76 10.81 -5.58
N ASP A 77 -3.96 10.84 -5.00
CA ASP A 77 -4.24 10.18 -3.72
C ASP A 77 -4.01 8.67 -3.81
N HIS A 78 -4.58 8.01 -4.82
CA HIS A 78 -4.39 6.58 -4.99
C HIS A 78 -2.96 6.18 -5.36
N LEU A 79 -2.22 7.03 -6.09
CA LEU A 79 -0.81 6.80 -6.32
C LEU A 79 -0.01 6.88 -5.02
N SER A 80 -0.37 7.80 -4.13
CA SER A 80 0.25 7.89 -2.79
C SER A 80 0.01 6.62 -1.98
N ASP A 81 -1.18 6.03 -2.07
CA ASP A 81 -1.49 4.74 -1.44
C ASP A 81 -0.68 3.60 -2.06
N VAL A 82 -0.56 3.54 -3.40
CA VAL A 82 0.27 2.55 -4.10
C VAL A 82 1.73 2.65 -3.67
N LEU A 83 2.27 3.87 -3.52
CA LEU A 83 3.64 4.08 -3.05
C LEU A 83 3.83 3.60 -1.61
N ARG A 84 2.84 3.82 -0.73
CA ARG A 84 2.86 3.29 0.65
C ARG A 84 2.84 1.77 0.68
N VAL A 85 2.03 1.12 -0.15
CA VAL A 85 2.01 -0.35 -0.29
C VAL A 85 3.35 -0.85 -0.85
N ALA A 86 3.95 -0.14 -1.79
CA ALA A 86 5.27 -0.50 -2.31
C ALA A 86 6.34 -0.39 -1.22
N GLU A 87 6.28 0.65 -0.38
CA GLU A 87 7.19 0.85 0.74
C GLU A 87 6.98 -0.19 1.86
N SER A 88 5.74 -0.55 2.18
CA SER A 88 5.41 -1.60 3.17
C SER A 88 6.01 -2.95 2.80
N ARG A 89 6.16 -3.23 1.51
CA ARG A 89 6.73 -4.49 0.99
C ARG A 89 8.24 -4.45 0.77
N ARG A 90 8.90 -3.30 0.94
CA ARG A 90 10.36 -3.23 0.84
C ARG A 90 10.98 -4.00 2.00
N ARG A 91 11.85 -4.97 1.68
CA ARG A 91 12.71 -5.61 2.68
C ARG A 91 13.92 -4.70 2.94
N PRO A 92 14.37 -4.54 4.20
CA PRO A 92 15.66 -3.95 4.48
C PRO A 92 16.74 -4.74 3.73
N LEU A 93 17.66 -4.03 3.07
CA LEU A 93 18.87 -4.67 2.55
C LEU A 93 19.63 -5.23 3.76
N ARG A 94 19.96 -6.53 3.73
CA ARG A 94 20.83 -7.13 4.73
C ARG A 94 22.26 -6.72 4.41
N GLU A 95 22.87 -5.89 5.25
CA GLU A 95 24.31 -5.61 5.25
C GLU A 95 25.10 -6.73 5.93
#